data_AF-A0A832G9Y4-F1
#
_entry.id   AF-A0A832G9Y4-F1
#
_cell.length_a   1.000
_cell.length_b   1.000
_cell.length_c   1.000
_cell.angle_alpha   90.00
_cell.angle_beta   90.00
_cell.angle_gamma   90.00
#
_symmetry.space_group_name_H-M   'P 1'
#
loop_
_entity.id
_entity.type
_entity.pdbx_description
1 polymer ?
#
loop_
_entity_poly.entity_id
_entity_poly.type
_entity_poly.pdbx_seq_one_letter_code
_entity_poly.pdbx_strand_id
1 'polypeptide(L)'
;MSGRWLERRKRDYYYRRAKEENYRSRAAYKLLQAIEKYGFMRPHDVVIDLGAAPGGWLQVARQIVGDKGFVLGVDIRDIEPLQYSNVHTIIGDVREEDTLRRIKA
;
A
#
# COMPACT_ATOMS: atom_id res chain seq x y z
N MET A 1 20.11 -10.18 25.97
CA MET A 1 19.45 -10.75 24.77
C MET A 1 19.69 -9.82 23.59
N SER A 2 20.18 -10.32 22.45
CA SER A 2 20.51 -9.48 21.28
C SER A 2 19.26 -8.84 20.68
N GLY A 3 19.28 -7.52 20.44
CA GLY A 3 18.16 -6.78 19.81
C GLY A 3 17.73 -7.37 18.46
N ARG A 4 18.67 -7.98 17.73
CA ARG A 4 18.44 -8.64 16.44
C ARG A 4 17.48 -9.84 16.54
N TRP A 5 17.41 -10.51 17.70
CA TRP A 5 16.50 -11.62 17.94
C TRP A 5 15.06 -11.14 18.19
N LEU A 6 14.91 -10.04 18.93
CA LEU A 6 13.61 -9.39 19.16
C LEU A 6 13.03 -8.81 17.87
N GLU A 7 13.85 -8.17 17.02
CA GLU A 7 13.43 -7.67 15.72
C GLU A 7 12.94 -8.77 14.79
N ARG A 8 13.66 -9.90 14.72
CA ARG A 8 13.24 -11.06 13.93
C ARG A 8 11.88 -11.58 14.39
N ARG A 9 11.69 -11.78 15.70
CA ARG A 9 10.40 -12.22 16.24
C ARG A 9 9.27 -11.24 15.93
N LYS A 10 9.51 -9.93 16.05
CA LYS A 10 8.52 -8.90 15.68
C LYS A 10 8.20 -8.96 14.18
N ARG A 11 9.21 -9.12 13.31
CA ARG A 11 8.99 -9.30 11.87
C ARG A 11 8.13 -10.53 11.59
N ASP A 12 8.44 -11.65 12.23
CA ASP A 12 7.77 -12.92 11.99
C ASP A 12 6.32 -12.90 12.53
N TYR A 13 6.06 -12.13 13.59
CA TYR A 13 4.70 -11.86 14.07
C TYR A 13 3.87 -11.11 13.02
N TYR A 14 4.33 -9.95 12.53
CA TYR A 14 3.57 -9.18 11.54
C TYR A 14 3.47 -9.86 10.18
N TYR A 15 4.45 -10.69 9.82
CA TYR A 15 4.36 -11.50 8.61
C TYR A 15 3.24 -12.55 8.70
N ARG A 16 3.15 -13.27 9.82
CA ARG A 16 2.08 -14.25 10.05
C ARG A 16 0.71 -13.57 10.11
N ARG A 17 0.63 -12.48 10.88
CA ARG A 17 -0.60 -11.69 10.99
C ARG A 17 -1.07 -11.15 9.64
N ALA A 18 -0.16 -10.65 8.80
CA ALA A 18 -0.51 -10.19 7.46
C ALA A 18 -1.12 -11.31 6.61
N LYS A 19 -0.59 -12.53 6.70
CA LYS A 19 -1.18 -13.69 6.01
C LYS A 19 -2.55 -14.05 6.55
N GLU A 20 -2.71 -14.10 7.87
CA GLU A 20 -3.99 -14.40 8.54
C GLU A 20 -5.08 -13.38 8.17
N GLU A 21 -4.72 -12.10 8.05
CA GLU A 21 -5.61 -11.00 7.68
C GLU A 21 -5.65 -10.74 6.15
N ASN A 22 -5.06 -11.61 5.33
CA ASN A 22 -5.00 -11.49 3.85
C ASN A 22 -4.38 -10.18 3.31
N TYR A 23 -3.47 -9.56 4.06
CA TYR A 23 -2.61 -8.50 3.54
C TYR A 23 -1.44 -9.08 2.73
N ARG A 24 -1.19 -8.48 1.57
CA ARG A 24 -0.10 -8.84 0.65
C ARG A 24 1.29 -8.54 1.22
N SER A 25 1.37 -7.69 2.24
CA SER A 25 2.62 -7.37 2.91
C SER A 25 2.38 -6.90 4.34
N ARG A 26 3.31 -7.25 5.24
CA ARG A 26 3.38 -6.70 6.60
C ARG A 26 3.54 -5.18 6.65
N ALA A 27 3.90 -4.54 5.53
CA ALA A 27 3.95 -3.09 5.43
C ALA A 27 2.57 -2.44 5.64
N ALA A 28 1.46 -3.16 5.39
CA ALA A 28 0.10 -2.71 5.68
C ALA A 28 -0.04 -2.14 7.10
N TYR A 29 0.51 -2.83 8.10
CA TYR A 29 0.46 -2.38 9.50
C TYR A 29 1.18 -1.05 9.74
N LYS A 30 2.23 -0.75 8.98
CA LYS A 30 2.93 0.55 9.10
C LYS A 30 2.00 1.69 8.67
N LEU A 31 1.27 1.50 7.57
CA LEU A 31 0.34 2.50 7.07
C LEU A 31 -0.86 2.64 8.02
N LEU A 32 -1.45 1.53 8.47
CA LEU A 32 -2.54 1.54 9.45
C LEU A 32 -2.15 2.32 10.72
N GLN A 33 -0.99 2.01 11.31
CA GLN A 33 -0.49 2.70 12.50
C GLN A 33 -0.21 4.18 12.24
N ALA A 34 0.30 4.54 11.06
CA ALA A 34 0.55 5.93 10.70
C ALA A 34 -0.77 6.71 10.55
N ILE A 35 -1.79 6.11 9.92
CA ILE A 35 -3.11 6.72 9.75
C ILE A 35 -3.79 6.89 11.09
N GLU A 36 -3.77 5.87 11.95
CA GLU A 36 -4.30 5.93 13.31
C GLU A 36 -3.64 7.04 14.13
N LYS A 37 -2.31 7.17 14.02
CA LYS A 37 -1.55 8.16 14.79
C LYS A 37 -1.71 9.60 14.29
N TYR A 38 -1.80 9.81 12.98
CA TYR A 38 -1.68 11.16 12.39
C TYR A 38 -2.94 11.62 11.63
N GLY A 39 -3.90 10.73 11.36
CA GLY A 39 -5.19 11.09 10.74
C GLY A 39 -5.09 11.73 9.35
N PHE A 40 -4.05 11.41 8.57
CA PHE A 40 -3.72 12.08 7.30
C PHE A 40 -4.48 11.54 6.08
N MET A 41 -5.26 10.47 6.23
CA MET A 41 -6.05 9.86 5.17
C MET A 41 -7.49 9.67 5.65
N ARG A 42 -8.45 9.98 4.78
CA ARG A 42 -9.88 10.07 5.07
C ARG A 42 -10.72 9.36 4.01
N PRO A 43 -12.00 9.07 4.31
CA PRO A 43 -12.93 8.62 3.29
C PRO A 43 -12.97 9.59 2.10
N HIS A 44 -13.03 9.01 0.90
CA HIS A 44 -13.18 9.69 -0.39
C HIS A 44 -11.93 10.44 -0.89
N ASP A 45 -10.79 10.29 -0.22
CA ASP A 45 -9.52 10.82 -0.71
C ASP A 45 -9.09 10.13 -2.02
N VAL A 46 -8.28 10.87 -2.78
CA VAL A 46 -7.52 10.36 -3.93
C VAL A 46 -6.08 10.13 -3.45
N VAL A 47 -5.63 8.88 -3.50
CA VAL A 47 -4.32 8.46 -2.96
C VAL A 47 -3.46 7.90 -4.08
N ILE A 48 -2.19 8.32 -4.11
CA ILE A 48 -1.15 7.74 -4.97
C ILE A 48 -0.11 7.06 -4.07
N ASP A 49 0.17 5.79 -4.32
CA ASP A 49 1.20 4.98 -3.65
C ASP A 49 2.36 4.72 -4.62
N LEU A 50 3.54 5.27 -4.31
CA LEU A 50 4.74 5.16 -5.14
C LEU A 50 5.66 4.08 -4.58
N GLY A 51 6.08 3.13 -5.43
CA GLY A 51 6.75 1.91 -4.98
C GLY A 51 5.78 0.90 -4.37
N ALA A 52 4.58 0.81 -4.94
CA ALA A 52 3.44 0.13 -4.34
C ALA A 52 3.57 -1.40 -4.27
N ALA A 53 4.44 -2.06 -5.05
CA ALA A 53 4.45 -3.52 -5.13
C ALA A 53 4.94 -4.15 -3.81
N PRO A 54 4.21 -5.13 -3.23
CA PRO A 54 3.19 -5.98 -3.87
C PRO A 54 1.72 -5.53 -3.71
N GLY A 55 1.46 -4.33 -3.20
CA GLY A 55 0.12 -3.75 -3.05
C GLY A 55 -0.44 -3.77 -1.63
N GLY A 56 0.39 -3.99 -0.60
CA GLY A 56 -0.07 -4.01 0.79
C GLY A 56 -0.58 -2.66 1.28
N TRP A 57 0.02 -1.55 0.83
CA TRP A 57 -0.46 -0.20 1.12
C TRP A 57 -1.69 0.16 0.28
N LEU A 58 -1.79 -0.31 -0.96
CA LEU A 58 -3.01 -0.19 -1.77
C LEU A 58 -4.24 -0.80 -1.09
N GLN A 59 -4.09 -1.98 -0.45
CA GLN A 59 -5.18 -2.60 0.31
C GLN A 59 -5.67 -1.70 1.44
N VAL A 60 -4.73 -1.18 2.23
CA VAL A 60 -5.06 -0.30 3.38
C VAL A 60 -5.64 1.02 2.90
N ALA A 61 -5.02 1.68 1.93
CA ALA A 61 -5.53 2.92 1.35
C ALA A 61 -6.97 2.74 0.86
N ARG A 62 -7.23 1.64 0.14
CA ARG A 62 -8.57 1.32 -0.35
C ARG A 62 -9.62 1.13 0.76
N GLN A 63 -9.23 0.51 1.87
CA GLN A 63 -10.12 0.37 3.04
C GLN A 63 -10.49 1.74 3.64
N ILE A 64 -9.53 2.67 3.70
CA ILE A 64 -9.74 3.99 4.31
C ILE A 64 -10.54 4.91 3.39
N VAL A 65 -10.22 4.98 2.09
CA VAL A 65 -10.89 5.91 1.16
C VAL A 65 -12.30 5.46 0.76
N GLY A 66 -12.60 4.16 0.89
CA GLY A 66 -13.90 3.59 0.56
C GLY A 66 -14.21 3.61 -0.95
N ASP A 67 -15.45 3.31 -1.31
CA ASP A 67 -15.87 3.08 -2.70
C ASP A 67 -15.91 4.36 -3.55
N LYS A 68 -16.05 5.52 -2.90
CA LYS A 68 -16.07 6.83 -3.57
C LYS A 68 -14.71 7.52 -3.61
N GLY A 69 -13.70 6.93 -2.97
CA GLY A 69 -12.32 7.39 -3.10
C GLY A 69 -11.63 6.75 -4.30
N PHE A 70 -10.36 7.09 -4.50
CA PHE A 70 -9.55 6.54 -5.59
C PHE A 70 -8.15 6.22 -5.12
N VAL A 71 -7.61 5.09 -5.57
CA VAL A 71 -6.24 4.67 -5.23
C VAL A 71 -5.48 4.31 -6.50
N LEU A 72 -4.31 4.92 -6.68
CA LEU A 72 -3.39 4.62 -7.77
C LEU A 72 -2.08 4.09 -7.20
N GLY A 73 -1.71 2.87 -7.57
CA GLY A 73 -0.38 2.32 -7.33
C GLY A 73 0.55 2.55 -8.51
N VAL A 74 1.78 2.97 -8.25
CA VAL A 74 2.83 3.09 -9.27
C VAL A 74 4.05 2.31 -8.80
N ASP A 75 4.51 1.35 -9.58
CA ASP A 75 5.74 0.59 -9.30
C ASP A 75 6.37 0.13 -10.62
N ILE A 76 7.68 -0.14 -10.60
CA ILE A 76 8.38 -0.72 -11.75
C ILE A 76 8.05 -2.21 -11.92
N ARG A 77 7.56 -2.86 -10.86
CA ARG A 77 7.12 -4.26 -10.85
C ARG A 77 5.61 -4.34 -11.01
N ASP A 78 5.16 -5.43 -11.59
CA ASP A 78 3.74 -5.75 -11.67
C ASP A 78 3.13 -5.96 -10.27
N ILE A 79 1.87 -5.57 -10.14
CA ILE A 79 1.06 -5.72 -8.93
C ILE A 79 -0.20 -6.45 -9.33
N GLU A 80 -0.39 -7.65 -8.77
CA GLU A 80 -1.61 -8.42 -9.03
C GLU A 80 -2.86 -7.56 -8.79
N PRO A 81 -3.90 -7.60 -9.63
CA PRO A 81 -5.09 -6.78 -9.41
C PRO A 81 -5.76 -7.04 -8.06
N LEU A 82 -6.14 -5.98 -7.34
CA LEU A 82 -6.88 -6.09 -6.07
C LEU A 82 -8.39 -6.33 -6.27
N GLN A 83 -8.87 -6.32 -7.52
CA GLN A 83 -10.28 -6.53 -7.89
C GLN A 83 -11.26 -5.48 -7.34
N TYR A 84 -10.79 -4.23 -7.19
CA TYR A 84 -11.64 -3.08 -6.87
C TYR A 84 -11.69 -2.13 -8.06
N SER A 85 -12.89 -1.65 -8.41
CA SER A 85 -13.11 -0.76 -9.55
C SER A 85 -12.41 0.60 -9.44
N ASN A 86 -12.07 1.03 -8.23
CA ASN A 86 -11.43 2.30 -7.92
C ASN A 86 -9.98 2.16 -7.42
N VAL A 87 -9.35 1.00 -7.68
CA VAL A 87 -7.92 0.78 -7.46
C VAL A 87 -7.28 0.49 -8.81
N HIS A 88 -6.40 1.37 -9.24
CA HIS A 88 -5.66 1.22 -10.49
C HIS A 88 -4.17 1.09 -10.21
N THR A 89 -3.45 0.47 -11.14
CA THR A 89 -2.00 0.34 -11.07
C THR A 89 -1.36 0.76 -12.39
N ILE A 90 -0.22 1.42 -12.27
CA ILE A 90 0.66 1.78 -13.39
C ILE A 90 1.98 1.06 -13.18
N ILE A 91 2.36 0.23 -14.15
CA ILE A 91 3.73 -0.29 -14.24
C ILE A 91 4.57 0.78 -14.93
N GLY A 92 5.56 1.31 -14.22
CA GLY A 92 6.44 2.37 -14.70
C GLY A 92 7.34 2.95 -13.61
N ASP A 93 8.47 3.52 -14.01
CA ASP A 93 9.34 4.28 -13.12
C ASP A 93 8.80 5.72 -13.02
N VAL A 94 8.50 6.17 -11.80
CA VAL A 94 7.97 7.53 -11.54
C VAL A 94 8.92 8.65 -11.94
N ARG A 95 10.20 8.34 -12.18
CA ARG A 95 11.20 9.29 -12.68
C ARG A 95 11.10 9.53 -14.18
N GLU A 96 10.42 8.65 -14.92
CA GLU A 96 10.24 8.74 -16.36
C GLU A 96 9.04 9.60 -16.72
N GLU A 97 9.22 10.46 -17.74
CA GLU A 97 8.19 11.42 -18.14
C GLU A 97 6.90 10.74 -18.63
N ASP A 98 7.01 9.58 -19.28
CA ASP A 98 5.87 8.78 -19.72
C ASP A 98 4.97 8.37 -18.53
N THR A 99 5.58 7.84 -17.46
CA THR A 99 4.85 7.48 -16.23
C THR A 99 4.17 8.71 -15.64
N LEU A 100 4.84 9.85 -15.59
CA LEU A 100 4.28 11.10 -15.06
C LEU A 100 3.10 11.60 -15.91
N ARG A 101 3.14 11.45 -17.23
CA ARG A 101 2.02 11.79 -18.12
C ARG A 101 0.81 10.89 -17.84
N ARG A 102 1.02 9.60 -17.62
CA ARG A 102 -0.05 8.63 -17.29
C ARG A 102 -0.71 8.90 -15.93
N ILE A 103 0.00 9.50 -14.97
CA ILE A 103 -0.56 9.90 -13.67
C ILE A 103 -1.45 11.14 -13.77
N LYS A 104 -1.16 12.06 -14.70
CA LYS A 104 -1.85 13.36 -14.85
C LYS A 104 -3.12 13.30 -15.71
N ALA A 105 -3.36 12.19 -16.39
CA ALA A 105 -4.41 12.04 -17.40
C ALA A 105 -5.79 11.73 -16.81
#